data_AF-A0A562T6H5-F1
#
_entry.id   AF-A0A562T6H5-F1
#
_cell.length_a   1.000
_cell.length_b   1.000
_cell.length_c   1.000
_cell.angle_alpha   90.00
_cell.angle_beta   90.00
_cell.angle_gamma   90.00
#
_symmetry.space_group_name_H-M   'P 1'
#
loop_
_entity.id
_entity.type
_entity.pdbx_description
1 polymer ?
#
loop_
_entity_poly.entity_id
_entity_poly.type
_entity_poly.pdbx_seq_one_letter_code
_entity_poly.pdbx_strand_id
1 'polypeptide(L)'
;MRRAIGIWLLVLHLCNATQCNELLRIPIFFAHLHEHRQENPGISLERFVILHYFSGDVRDKDYERDMELPFKSHEPAAYFSPVPLPPLQPQLTIVTHRQVAVVYPDYINKLHPFIYHPDIFEPPRPVVC
;
A
#
# COMPACT_ATOMS: atom_id res chain seq x y z
N MET A 1 12.94 3.28 38.95
CA MET A 1 12.61 2.02 38.24
C MET A 1 11.40 2.16 37.30
N ARG A 2 10.21 2.57 37.76
CA ARG A 2 9.01 2.69 36.89
C ARG A 2 9.20 3.53 35.61
N ARG A 3 9.92 4.65 35.69
CA ARG A 3 10.25 5.50 34.53
C ARG A 3 11.16 4.80 33.51
N ALA A 4 12.20 4.11 33.97
CA ALA A 4 13.12 3.38 33.10
C ALA A 4 12.42 2.23 32.38
N ILE A 5 11.52 1.52 33.08
CA ILE A 5 10.69 0.46 32.49
C ILE A 5 9.78 1.06 31.40
N GLY A 6 9.14 2.19 31.67
CA GLY A 6 8.30 2.88 30.67
C GLY A 6 9.09 3.30 29.43
N ILE A 7 10.28 3.87 29.60
CA ILE A 7 11.17 4.23 28.49
C ILE A 7 11.56 2.99 27.68
N TRP A 8 11.93 1.90 28.35
CA TRP A 8 12.33 0.67 27.69
C TRP A 8 11.19 0.04 26.88
N LEU A 9 9.98 -0.01 27.44
CA LEU A 9 8.78 -0.48 26.73
C LEU A 9 8.44 0.41 25.54
N LEU A 10 8.59 1.73 25.67
CA LEU A 10 8.38 2.67 24.56
C LEU A 10 9.40 2.44 23.44
N VAL A 11 10.69 2.27 23.77
CA VAL A 11 11.73 1.97 22.77
C VAL A 11 11.45 0.66 22.06
N LEU A 12 11.10 -0.41 22.79
CA LEU A 12 10.72 -1.68 22.16
C LEU A 12 9.51 -1.53 21.25
N HIS A 13 8.48 -0.81 21.68
CA HIS A 13 7.31 -0.56 20.88
C HIS A 13 7.64 0.21 19.60
N LEU A 14 8.45 1.27 19.69
CA LEU A 14 8.90 2.04 18.53
C LEU A 14 9.75 1.20 17.59
N CYS A 15 10.69 0.41 18.11
CA CYS A 15 11.52 -0.47 17.30
C CYS A 15 10.73 -1.60 16.63
N ASN A 16 9.62 -2.04 17.22
CA ASN A 16 8.72 -3.04 16.63
C ASN A 16 7.76 -2.40 15.60
N ALA A 17 7.23 -1.21 15.90
CA ALA A 17 6.30 -0.49 15.04
C ALA A 17 6.99 0.19 13.84
N THR A 18 8.32 0.33 13.87
CA THR A 18 9.12 0.88 12.78
C THR A 18 10.06 -0.17 12.22
N GLN A 19 10.54 0.05 11.00
CA GLN A 19 11.53 -0.83 10.36
C GLN A 19 12.95 -0.57 10.92
N CYS A 20 13.13 -0.66 12.25
CA CYS A 20 14.44 -0.45 12.89
C CYS A 20 15.51 -1.46 12.43
N ASN A 21 15.10 -2.62 11.91
CA ASN A 21 15.98 -3.61 11.28
C ASN A 21 16.72 -3.04 10.05
N GLU A 22 16.13 -2.08 9.32
CA GLU A 22 16.79 -1.42 8.18
C GLU A 22 18.04 -0.63 8.59
N LEU A 23 18.14 -0.20 9.86
CA LEU A 23 19.34 0.45 10.38
C LEU A 23 20.56 -0.48 10.37
N LEU A 24 20.36 -1.80 10.36
CA LEU A 24 21.45 -2.78 10.22
C LEU A 24 22.05 -2.78 8.81
N ARG A 25 21.37 -2.20 7.81
CA ARG A 25 21.86 -2.04 6.43
C ARG A 25 22.65 -0.74 6.22
N ILE A 26 22.83 0.10 7.25
CA ILE A 26 23.67 1.31 7.16
C ILE A 26 25.11 1.02 6.66
N PRO A 27 25.79 -0.08 7.06
CA PRO A 27 27.11 -0.41 6.51
C PRO A 27 27.09 -0.62 4.98
N ILE A 28 26.01 -1.21 4.44
CA ILE A 28 25.82 -1.43 3.00
C ILE A 28 25.69 -0.09 2.27
N PHE A 29 24.92 0.85 2.85
CA PHE A 29 24.81 2.22 2.32
C PHE A 29 26.18 2.89 2.15
N PHE A 30 27.05 2.80 3.16
CA PHE A 30 28.38 3.41 3.07
C PHE A 30 29.31 2.67 2.12
N ALA A 31 29.19 1.35 2.01
CA ALA A 31 29.95 0.56 1.04
C ALA A 31 29.58 0.98 -0.39
N HIS A 32 28.29 1.09 -0.70
CA HIS A 32 27.81 1.49 -2.01
C HIS A 32 28.13 2.97 -2.32
N LEU A 33 28.06 3.87 -1.33
CA LEU A 33 28.56 5.25 -1.48
C LEU A 33 30.06 5.28 -1.82
N HIS A 34 30.85 4.37 -1.24
CA HIS A 34 32.28 4.28 -1.55
C HIS A 34 32.52 3.80 -2.98
N GLU A 35 31.77 2.81 -3.48
CA GLU A 35 31.81 2.36 -4.88
C GLU A 35 31.54 3.53 -5.84
N HIS A 36 30.46 4.30 -5.61
CA HIS A 36 30.17 5.47 -6.43
C HIS A 36 31.24 6.56 -6.35
N ARG A 37 31.98 6.67 -5.23
CA ARG A 37 33.12 7.59 -5.14
C ARG A 37 34.36 7.09 -5.90
N GLN A 38 34.51 5.78 -6.07
CA GLN A 38 35.58 5.23 -6.90
C GLN A 38 35.30 5.49 -8.39
N GLU A 39 34.04 5.36 -8.81
CA GLU A 39 33.63 5.63 -10.20
C GLU A 39 33.50 7.12 -10.51
N ASN A 40 32.93 7.87 -9.57
CA ASN A 40 32.62 9.29 -9.68
C ASN A 40 33.11 10.05 -8.44
N PRO A 41 34.39 10.46 -8.39
CA PRO A 41 35.01 11.05 -7.20
C PRO A 41 34.37 12.35 -6.71
N GLY A 42 33.53 13.00 -7.53
CA GLY A 42 32.79 14.21 -7.18
C GLY A 42 31.42 13.97 -6.52
N ILE A 43 30.98 12.71 -6.34
CA ILE A 43 29.65 12.46 -5.78
C ILE A 43 29.60 12.79 -4.27
N SER A 44 28.73 13.75 -3.93
CA SER A 44 28.42 14.08 -2.53
C SER A 44 27.43 13.08 -1.95
N LEU A 45 27.39 12.98 -0.61
CA LEU A 45 26.40 12.15 0.08
C LEU A 45 24.97 12.58 -0.27
N GLU A 46 24.70 13.88 -0.31
CA GLU A 46 23.41 14.43 -0.72
C GLU A 46 23.04 13.98 -2.13
N ARG A 47 23.98 14.07 -3.08
CA ARG A 47 23.73 13.67 -4.46
C ARG A 47 23.44 12.18 -4.59
N PHE A 48 24.15 11.35 -3.83
CA PHE A 48 23.90 9.92 -3.75
C PHE A 48 22.49 9.62 -3.21
N VAL A 49 22.07 10.31 -2.14
CA VAL A 49 20.71 10.15 -1.60
C VAL A 49 19.65 10.60 -2.62
N ILE A 50 19.85 11.72 -3.31
CA ILE A 50 18.92 12.18 -4.35
C ILE A 50 18.82 11.16 -5.49
N LEU A 51 19.97 10.63 -5.94
CA LEU A 51 20.03 9.64 -7.00
C LEU A 51 19.24 8.39 -6.62
N HIS A 52 19.47 7.86 -5.42
CA HIS A 52 18.94 6.56 -5.02
C HIS A 52 17.58 6.59 -4.30
N TYR A 53 17.12 7.73 -3.79
CA TYR A 53 15.82 7.81 -3.09
C TYR A 53 14.81 8.74 -3.76
N PHE A 54 15.26 9.71 -4.56
CA PHE A 54 14.39 10.75 -5.12
C PHE A 54 14.32 10.75 -6.65
N SER A 55 15.11 9.92 -7.34
CA SER A 55 15.12 9.86 -8.81
C SER A 55 14.27 8.74 -9.41
N GLY A 56 13.47 8.05 -8.57
CA GLY A 56 12.64 6.90 -8.97
C GLY A 56 13.43 5.58 -9.05
N ASP A 57 12.71 4.50 -9.33
CA ASP A 57 13.30 3.16 -9.47
C ASP A 57 13.60 2.88 -10.95
N VAL A 58 14.81 3.24 -11.37
CA VAL A 58 15.32 2.92 -12.70
C VAL A 58 15.91 1.52 -12.66
N ARG A 59 15.41 0.60 -13.49
CA ARG A 59 15.99 -0.75 -13.63
C ARG A 59 17.21 -0.70 -14.54
N ASP A 60 18.34 -0.32 -13.98
CA ASP A 60 19.63 -0.34 -14.64
C ASP A 60 20.53 -1.47 -14.09
N LYS A 61 21.84 -1.38 -14.34
CA LYS A 61 22.82 -2.39 -13.93
C LYS A 61 23.02 -2.42 -12.41
N ASP A 62 22.78 -1.33 -11.71
CA ASP A 62 23.00 -1.22 -10.26
C ASP A 62 21.73 -1.54 -9.45
N TYR A 63 20.59 -1.68 -10.12
CA TYR A 63 19.29 -1.97 -9.52
C TYR A 63 19.30 -3.04 -8.42
N GLU A 64 19.97 -4.18 -8.62
CA GLU A 64 20.02 -5.23 -7.59
C GLU A 64 20.73 -4.75 -6.31
N ARG A 65 21.83 -4.00 -6.46
CA ARG A 65 22.54 -3.37 -5.34
C ARG A 65 21.71 -2.27 -4.70
N ASP A 66 20.99 -1.49 -5.50
CA ASP A 66 20.14 -0.41 -4.98
C ASP A 66 19.06 -0.96 -4.06
N MET A 67 18.46 -2.11 -4.38
CA MET A 67 17.44 -2.75 -3.55
C MET A 67 17.96 -3.22 -2.18
N GLU A 68 19.27 -3.35 -2.00
CA GLU A 68 19.91 -3.66 -0.71
C GLU A 68 20.06 -2.44 0.19
N LEU A 69 19.87 -1.22 -0.35
CA LEU A 69 19.95 0.01 0.43
C LEU A 69 18.85 0.05 1.51
N PRO A 70 19.17 0.63 2.69
CA PRO A 70 18.21 0.75 3.77
C PRO A 70 16.98 1.50 3.30
N PHE A 71 15.79 0.99 3.64
CA PHE A 71 14.50 1.60 3.30
C PHE A 71 14.19 1.70 1.79
N LYS A 72 14.96 1.03 0.91
CA LYS A 72 14.68 0.99 -0.54
C LYS A 72 13.69 -0.13 -0.89
N SER A 73 13.88 -1.32 -0.31
CA SER A 73 12.95 -2.44 -0.42
C SER A 73 11.99 -2.46 0.76
N HIS A 74 10.68 -2.61 0.47
CA HIS A 74 9.73 -3.07 1.47
C HIS A 74 9.82 -4.59 1.58
N GLU A 75 10.86 -5.07 2.27
CA GLU A 75 10.75 -6.41 2.85
C GLU A 75 9.64 -6.34 3.90
N PRO A 76 8.69 -7.29 3.91
CA PRO A 76 7.75 -7.38 5.02
C PRO A 76 8.60 -7.51 6.26
N ALA A 77 8.64 -6.45 7.08
CA ALA A 77 9.31 -6.45 8.37
C ALA A 77 8.96 -7.79 8.98
N ALA A 78 9.98 -8.60 9.29
CA ALA A 78 9.75 -9.94 9.82
C ALA A 78 8.91 -9.74 11.08
N TYR A 79 7.58 -9.84 10.91
CA TYR A 79 6.65 -9.77 11.99
C TYR A 79 6.99 -11.05 12.74
N PHE A 80 7.78 -10.92 13.80
CA PHE A 80 7.82 -11.90 14.88
C PHE A 80 6.45 -11.85 15.58
N SER A 81 5.39 -12.11 14.80
CA SER A 81 4.07 -12.37 15.31
C SER A 81 4.12 -13.81 15.78
N PRO A 82 3.90 -14.08 17.07
CA PRO A 82 3.72 -15.46 17.55
C PRO A 82 2.43 -16.07 17.02
N VAL A 83 1.62 -15.31 16.27
CA VAL A 83 0.38 -15.80 15.66
C VAL A 83 0.75 -16.59 14.40
N PRO A 84 0.38 -17.87 14.29
CA PRO A 84 0.56 -18.62 13.05
C PRO A 84 -0.15 -17.87 11.92
N LEU A 85 0.57 -17.61 10.84
CA LEU A 85 0.04 -16.98 9.64
C LEU A 85 -1.22 -17.75 9.19
N PRO A 86 -2.39 -17.11 9.08
CA PRO A 86 -3.54 -17.76 8.45
C PRO A 86 -3.16 -18.14 7.01
N PRO A 87 -3.74 -19.23 6.45
CA PRO A 87 -3.41 -19.68 5.11
C PRO A 87 -3.59 -18.53 4.10
N LEU A 88 -2.54 -18.28 3.30
CA LEU A 88 -2.35 -17.16 2.36
C LEU A 88 -3.37 -17.09 1.20
N GLN A 89 -4.45 -17.86 1.24
CA GLN A 89 -5.46 -17.88 0.20
C GLN A 89 -6.83 -17.67 0.83
N PRO A 90 -7.42 -16.47 0.77
CA PRO A 90 -8.87 -16.39 0.84
C PRO A 90 -9.39 -17.21 -0.36
N GLN A 91 -9.88 -18.42 -0.11
CA GLN A 91 -10.66 -19.13 -1.12
C GLN A 91 -11.92 -18.30 -1.35
N LEU A 92 -11.87 -17.45 -2.37
CA LEU A 92 -13.02 -16.72 -2.87
C LEU A 92 -13.95 -17.78 -3.48
N THR A 93 -14.80 -18.38 -2.65
CA THR A 93 -15.90 -19.21 -3.13
C THR A 93 -16.89 -18.27 -3.77
N ILE A 94 -16.75 -18.05 -5.08
CA ILE A 94 -17.79 -17.41 -5.88
C ILE A 94 -18.97 -18.38 -5.84
N VAL A 95 -19.90 -18.16 -4.92
CA VAL A 95 -21.21 -18.81 -4.96
C VAL A 95 -21.86 -18.28 -6.23
N THR A 96 -21.81 -19.09 -7.28
CA THR A 96 -22.55 -18.81 -8.51
C THR A 96 -24.02 -18.91 -8.14
N HIS A 97 -24.62 -17.76 -7.81
CA HIS A 97 -26.07 -17.70 -7.60
C HIS A 97 -26.70 -18.14 -8.92
N ARG A 98 -27.33 -19.31 -8.93
CA ARG A 98 -28.08 -19.82 -10.08
C ARG A 98 -29.03 -18.70 -10.49
N GLN A 99 -28.82 -18.12 -11.66
CA GLN A 99 -29.78 -17.18 -12.23
C GLN A 99 -31.04 -18.00 -12.51
N VAL A 100 -31.99 -17.96 -11.58
CA VAL A 100 -33.34 -18.41 -11.85
C VAL A 100 -33.93 -17.31 -12.72
N ALA A 101 -34.09 -17.59 -14.01
CA ALA A 101 -34.89 -16.76 -14.89
C ALA A 101 -36.32 -16.78 -14.35
N VAL A 102 -36.68 -15.77 -13.56
CA VAL A 102 -38.07 -15.55 -13.16
C VAL A 102 -38.76 -15.00 -14.39
N VAL A 103 -39.45 -15.87 -15.13
CA VAL A 103 -40.32 -15.46 -16.22
C VAL A 103 -41.55 -14.83 -15.58
N TYR A 104 -41.58 -13.50 -15.56
CA TYR A 104 -42.81 -12.80 -15.22
C TYR A 104 -43.79 -12.99 -16.38
N PRO A 105 -45.03 -13.44 -16.14
CA PRO A 105 -46.04 -13.31 -17.17
C PRO A 105 -46.17 -11.82 -17.48
N ASP A 106 -46.02 -11.44 -18.76
CA ASP A 106 -46.32 -10.09 -19.23
C ASP A 106 -47.78 -9.79 -18.87
N TYR A 107 -47.98 -9.11 -17.73
CA TYR A 107 -49.26 -8.52 -17.41
C TYR A 107 -49.40 -7.34 -18.36
N ILE A 108 -50.07 -7.59 -19.49
CA ILE A 108 -50.50 -6.53 -20.39
C ILE A 108 -51.32 -5.55 -19.54
N ASN A 109 -50.68 -4.43 -19.19
CA ASN A 109 -51.27 -3.29 -18.51
C ASN A 109 -52.40 -2.73 -19.39
N LYS A 110 -53.60 -3.28 -19.25
CA LYS A 110 -54.81 -2.71 -19.88
C LYS A 110 -55.53 -1.70 -18.99
N LEU A 111 -55.14 -1.50 -17.73
CA LEU A 111 -55.82 -0.59 -16.82
C LEU A 111 -54.88 0.01 -15.75
N HIS A 112 -54.11 1.05 -16.08
CA HIS A 112 -53.91 2.22 -15.19
C HIS A 112 -53.06 3.33 -15.85
N PRO A 113 -53.64 4.47 -16.28
CA PRO A 113 -52.87 5.65 -16.68
C PRO A 113 -52.52 6.57 -15.49
N PHE A 114 -52.63 6.13 -14.23
CA PHE A 114 -52.56 7.04 -13.06
C PHE A 114 -51.34 6.88 -12.14
N ILE A 115 -50.31 6.11 -12.50
CA ILE A 115 -49.07 6.02 -11.70
C ILE A 115 -47.85 6.16 -12.61
N TYR A 116 -47.78 7.27 -13.33
CA TYR A 116 -46.51 7.79 -13.85
C TYR A 116 -46.44 9.24 -13.42
N HIS A 117 -45.86 9.48 -12.24
CA HIS A 117 -45.37 10.80 -11.84
C HIS A 117 -43.86 10.83 -12.13
N PRO A 118 -43.42 11.40 -13.26
CA PRO A 118 -42.00 11.50 -13.58
C PRO A 118 -41.23 12.42 -12.61
N ASP A 119 -41.95 13.23 -11.81
CA ASP A 119 -41.37 14.23 -10.92
C ASP A 119 -40.63 13.66 -9.68
N ILE A 120 -40.73 12.36 -9.39
CA ILE A 120 -40.17 11.78 -8.15
C ILE A 120 -38.63 11.76 -8.18
N PHE A 121 -38.01 11.72 -9.36
CA PHE A 121 -36.56 11.58 -9.50
C PHE A 121 -35.90 12.65 -10.38
N GLU A 122 -36.50 13.83 -10.51
CA GLU A 122 -35.84 14.95 -11.17
C GLU A 122 -35.06 15.82 -10.16
N PRO A 123 -33.82 16.24 -10.48
CA PRO A 123 -33.09 17.20 -9.65
C PRO A 123 -33.81 18.57 -9.64
N PRO A 124 -33.61 19.39 -8.60
CA PRO A 124 -34.28 20.67 -8.46
C PRO A 124 -33.98 21.60 -9.65
N ARG A 125 -35.05 22.13 -10.26
CA ARG A 125 -34.92 23.02 -11.43
C ARG A 125 -34.26 24.34 -11.02
N PRO A 126 -33.28 24.84 -11.78
CA PRO A 126 -32.65 26.12 -11.49
C PRO A 126 -33.66 27.26 -11.69
N VAL A 127 -33.72 28.15 -10.71
CA VAL A 127 -34.51 29.39 -10.78
C VAL A 127 -33.79 30.31 -11.77
N VAL A 128 -34.41 30.57 -12.92
CA VAL A 128 -33.93 31.58 -13.87
C VAL A 128 -34.52 32.93 -13.44
N CYS A 129 -33.65 33.88 -13.10
CA CYS A 129 -34.00 35.27 -12.85
C CYS A 129 -34.25 36.04 -14.15
#